data_AF-A0AA39VLU6-F1
#
_entry.id   AF-A0AA39VLU6-F1
#
_cell.length_a   1.000
_cell.length_b   1.000
_cell.length_c   1.000
_cell.angle_alpha   90.00
_cell.angle_beta   90.00
_cell.angle_gamma   90.00
#
_symmetry.space_group_name_H-M   'P 1'
#
loop_
_entity.id
_entity.type
_entity.pdbx_description
1 polymer ?
#
loop_
_entity_poly.entity_id
_entity_poly.type
_entity_poly.pdbx_seq_one_letter_code
_entity_poly.pdbx_strand_id
1 'polypeptide(L)'
;MKKRFHKKDVANIMDDAAKSYSEMKYNRHMEELRKLHKAAFDYAIAAIHTSGPTYTVPKEGTRERNLDFTSLYADYYKSETLIDAYSVHIMPVGHPSSWVVPSDIAARVVLNPKTKRQSGRLMEGRHASSSERTTTQSCRSCGQPGHNSRRCSNPPMVNEGPSIIVPEEYHRKCSICHETGHNKQTCLEKECTVE
;
A
#
# COMPACT_ATOMS: atom_id res chain seq x y z
N MET A 1 22.39 -35.94 16.57
CA MET A 1 22.15 -35.07 17.74
C MET A 1 20.84 -34.31 17.53
N LYS A 2 19.80 -34.54 18.34
CA LYS A 2 18.55 -33.77 18.23
C LYS A 2 18.84 -32.34 18.72
N LYS A 3 18.71 -31.34 17.85
CA LYS A 3 18.86 -29.92 18.26
C LYS A 3 17.93 -29.68 19.45
N ARG A 4 18.50 -29.15 20.54
CA ARG A 4 17.77 -28.89 21.77
C ARG A 4 16.79 -27.75 21.48
N PHE A 5 15.51 -28.07 21.54
CA PHE A 5 14.43 -27.14 21.26
C PHE A 5 14.40 -26.00 22.28
N HIS A 6 14.45 -24.74 21.83
CA HIS A 6 14.17 -23.58 22.65
C HIS A 6 12.86 -22.91 22.21
N LYS A 7 12.04 -22.45 23.18
CA LYS A 7 10.77 -21.76 22.90
C LYS A 7 10.94 -20.51 22.01
N LYS A 8 12.12 -19.88 22.07
CA LYS A 8 12.47 -18.72 21.22
C LYS A 8 12.51 -19.07 19.73
N ASP A 9 12.88 -20.30 19.40
CA ASP A 9 12.99 -20.76 18.01
C ASP A 9 11.61 -20.80 17.34
N VAL A 10 10.57 -21.23 18.06
CA VAL A 10 9.18 -21.19 17.58
C VAL A 10 8.73 -19.76 17.33
N ALA A 11 9.01 -18.85 18.26
CA ALA A 11 8.62 -17.45 18.15
C ALA A 11 9.26 -16.78 16.93
N ASN A 12 10.55 -17.03 16.69
CA ASN A 12 11.26 -16.50 15.55
C ASN A 12 10.69 -17.02 14.22
N ILE A 13 10.43 -18.33 14.11
CA ILE A 13 9.85 -18.91 12.90
C ILE A 13 8.45 -18.35 12.62
N MET A 14 7.64 -18.14 13.66
CA MET A 14 6.31 -17.55 13.51
C MET A 14 6.36 -16.08 13.08
N ASP A 15 7.33 -15.31 13.58
CA ASP A 15 7.54 -13.91 13.20
C ASP A 15 8.02 -13.79 11.74
N ASP A 16 8.95 -14.66 11.33
CA ASP A 16 9.40 -14.76 9.93
C ASP A 16 8.27 -15.19 8.99
N ALA A 17 7.43 -16.14 9.41
CA ALA A 17 6.23 -16.53 8.67
C ALA A 17 5.25 -15.35 8.54
N ALA A 18 4.96 -14.63 9.62
CA ALA A 18 4.06 -13.47 9.59
C ALA A 18 4.56 -12.32 8.71
N LYS A 19 5.89 -12.15 8.60
CA LYS A 19 6.54 -11.14 7.73
C LYS A 19 6.73 -11.62 6.28
N SER A 20 6.34 -12.85 5.96
CA SER A 20 6.50 -13.42 4.63
C SER A 20 5.48 -12.83 3.65
N TYR A 21 5.96 -12.06 2.66
CA TYR A 21 5.13 -11.53 1.58
C TYR A 21 4.83 -12.51 0.44
N SER A 22 5.28 -13.77 0.52
CA SER A 22 4.98 -14.80 -0.48
C SER A 22 4.58 -16.12 0.16
N GLU A 23 3.60 -16.78 -0.46
CA GLU A 23 3.05 -18.05 0.00
C GLU A 23 4.14 -19.14 0.10
N MET A 24 5.04 -19.20 -0.88
CA MET A 24 6.19 -20.12 -0.83
C MET A 24 7.08 -19.93 0.41
N LYS A 25 7.36 -18.68 0.80
CA LYS A 25 8.21 -18.38 1.96
C LYS A 25 7.48 -18.70 3.26
N TYR A 26 6.20 -18.34 3.35
CA TYR A 26 5.34 -18.69 4.47
C TYR A 26 5.29 -20.22 4.67
N ASN A 27 5.01 -20.98 3.61
CA ASN A 27 4.93 -22.44 3.65
C ASN A 27 6.25 -23.08 4.08
N ARG A 28 7.39 -22.53 3.65
CA ARG A 28 8.71 -22.98 4.09
C ARG A 28 8.90 -22.82 5.61
N HIS A 29 8.56 -21.65 6.15
CA HIS A 29 8.67 -21.39 7.59
C HIS A 29 7.69 -22.25 8.41
N MET A 30 6.47 -22.47 7.92
CA MET A 30 5.51 -23.37 8.58
C MET A 30 5.99 -24.83 8.57
N GLU A 31 6.67 -25.27 7.51
CA GLU A 31 7.26 -26.62 7.46
C GLU A 31 8.52 -26.75 8.35
N GLU A 32 9.29 -25.68 8.50
CA GLU A 32 10.37 -25.60 9.50
C GLU A 32 9.82 -25.72 10.93
N LEU A 33 8.70 -25.03 11.23
CA LEU A 33 8.00 -25.17 12.51
C LEU A 33 7.51 -26.61 12.73
N ARG A 34 6.94 -27.25 11.70
CA ARG A 34 6.45 -28.64 11.76
C ARG A 34 7.57 -29.61 12.15
N LYS A 35 8.75 -29.45 11.55
CA LYS A 35 9.95 -30.26 11.82
C LYS A 35 10.55 -30.00 13.20
N LEU A 36 10.49 -28.75 13.66
CA LEU A 36 11.03 -28.34 14.95
C LEU A 36 10.12 -28.75 16.12
N HIS A 37 8.81 -28.48 16.01
CA HIS A 37 7.85 -28.68 17.09
C HIS A 37 6.42 -28.88 16.58
N LYS A 38 6.09 -30.14 16.26
CA LYS A 38 4.80 -30.56 15.71
C LYS A 38 3.58 -30.04 16.49
N ALA A 39 3.61 -30.05 17.82
CA ALA A 39 2.48 -29.59 18.63
C ALA A 39 2.18 -28.09 18.48
N ALA A 40 3.21 -27.26 18.22
CA ALA A 40 3.02 -25.83 17.96
C ALA A 40 2.46 -25.59 16.56
N PHE A 41 2.92 -26.38 15.58
CA PHE A 41 2.34 -26.40 14.24
C PHE A 41 0.87 -26.81 14.25
N ASP A 42 0.52 -27.91 14.93
CA ASP A 42 -0.85 -28.39 15.04
C ASP A 42 -1.77 -27.35 15.70
N TYR A 43 -1.28 -26.68 16.76
CA TYR A 43 -1.99 -25.56 17.41
C TYR A 43 -2.22 -24.38 16.45
N ALA A 44 -1.22 -24.02 15.64
CA ALA A 44 -1.34 -22.94 14.66
C ALA A 44 -2.38 -23.23 13.59
N ILE A 45 -2.41 -24.46 13.07
CA ILE A 45 -3.41 -24.91 12.09
C ILE A 45 -4.80 -24.93 12.73
N ALA A 46 -4.94 -25.49 13.94
CA ALA A 46 -6.20 -25.47 14.67
C ALA A 46 -6.70 -24.04 14.93
N ALA A 47 -5.81 -23.12 15.28
CA ALA A 47 -6.14 -21.71 15.46
C ALA A 47 -6.67 -21.09 14.17
N ILE A 48 -6.13 -21.41 12.99
CA ILE A 48 -6.67 -20.91 11.70
C ILE A 48 -8.10 -21.40 11.47
N HIS A 49 -8.38 -22.68 11.76
CA HIS A 49 -9.73 -23.23 11.64
C HIS A 49 -10.71 -22.67 12.69
N THR A 50 -10.20 -22.17 13.82
CA THR A 50 -11.02 -21.60 14.91
C THR A 50 -11.16 -20.07 14.80
N SER A 51 -10.22 -19.39 14.11
CA SER A 51 -10.12 -17.93 13.96
C SER A 51 -10.29 -17.43 12.52
N GLY A 52 -10.61 -18.33 11.57
CA GLY A 52 -11.27 -17.91 10.33
C GLY A 52 -12.48 -17.03 10.69
N PRO A 53 -12.81 -16.00 9.88
CA PRO A 53 -13.89 -15.09 10.23
C PRO A 53 -15.15 -15.88 10.48
N THR A 54 -15.54 -15.98 11.75
CA THR A 54 -16.90 -16.32 12.12
C THR A 54 -17.72 -15.13 11.66
N TYR A 55 -18.14 -15.14 10.39
CA TYR A 55 -19.42 -14.56 10.09
C TYR A 55 -20.39 -15.29 11.01
N THR A 56 -20.70 -14.67 12.14
CA THR A 56 -21.81 -15.05 12.99
C THR A 56 -23.06 -14.80 12.14
N VAL A 57 -23.41 -15.80 11.33
CA VAL A 57 -24.78 -15.94 10.85
C VAL A 57 -25.60 -16.12 12.13
N PRO A 58 -26.57 -15.24 12.42
CA PRO A 58 -27.41 -15.37 13.59
C PRO A 58 -28.04 -16.77 13.58
N LYS A 59 -27.70 -17.59 14.58
CA LYS A 59 -28.43 -18.83 14.85
C LYS A 59 -29.67 -18.45 15.63
N GLU A 60 -30.76 -18.17 14.90
CA GLU A 60 -32.11 -18.45 15.35
C GLU A 60 -33.09 -18.29 14.18
N GLY A 61 -33.70 -19.41 13.76
CA GLY A 61 -35.11 -19.39 13.40
C GLY A 61 -35.54 -19.28 11.94
N THR A 62 -34.87 -19.89 10.95
CA THR A 62 -35.59 -20.32 9.73
C THR A 62 -34.99 -21.59 9.14
N ARG A 63 -35.87 -22.59 8.93
CA ARG A 63 -35.69 -23.89 8.25
C ARG A 63 -34.47 -23.95 7.33
N GLU A 64 -33.68 -25.00 7.49
CA GLU A 64 -32.73 -25.53 6.52
C GLU A 64 -33.43 -25.66 5.15
N ARG A 65 -33.40 -24.61 4.35
CA ARG A 65 -33.46 -24.78 2.92
C ARG A 65 -32.02 -25.08 2.56
N ASN A 66 -31.77 -26.32 2.13
CA ASN A 66 -30.55 -26.77 1.48
C ASN A 66 -30.30 -25.89 0.22
N LEU A 67 -29.99 -24.62 0.44
CA LEU A 67 -29.73 -23.63 -0.59
C LEU A 67 -28.25 -23.74 -0.86
N ASP A 68 -27.95 -24.30 -2.03
CA ASP A 68 -26.60 -24.26 -2.57
C ASP A 68 -26.15 -22.79 -2.61
N PHE A 69 -24.94 -22.51 -2.12
CA PHE A 69 -24.35 -21.18 -2.13
C PHE A 69 -24.29 -20.60 -3.55
N THR A 70 -24.19 -21.47 -4.56
CA THR A 70 -24.27 -21.08 -5.98
C THR A 70 -25.65 -20.54 -6.38
N SER A 71 -26.73 -20.95 -5.71
CA SER A 71 -28.11 -20.50 -5.96
C SER A 71 -28.44 -19.14 -5.33
N LEU A 72 -27.59 -18.64 -4.44
CA LEU A 72 -27.76 -17.31 -3.82
C LEU A 72 -27.46 -16.18 -4.80
N TYR A 73 -26.73 -16.46 -5.87
CA TYR A 73 -26.48 -15.52 -6.95
C TYR A 73 -27.60 -15.65 -7.97
N ALA A 74 -28.37 -14.58 -8.17
CA ALA A 74 -29.25 -14.49 -9.33
C ALA A 74 -28.42 -14.75 -10.60
N ASP A 75 -29.00 -15.44 -11.59
CA ASP A 75 -28.30 -15.83 -12.83
C ASP A 75 -27.60 -14.66 -13.52
N TYR A 76 -28.06 -13.43 -13.29
CA TYR A 76 -27.46 -12.17 -13.74
C TYR A 76 -25.97 -11.99 -13.32
N TYR A 77 -25.55 -12.55 -12.19
CA TYR A 77 -24.18 -12.38 -11.66
C TYR A 77 -23.25 -13.56 -11.94
N LYS A 78 -23.67 -14.56 -12.72
CA LYS A 78 -22.77 -15.63 -13.16
C LYS A 78 -21.71 -15.06 -14.10
N SER A 79 -20.51 -15.63 -14.04
CA SER A 79 -19.41 -15.21 -14.91
C SER A 79 -19.78 -15.30 -16.39
N GLU A 80 -20.52 -16.34 -16.78
CA GLU A 80 -20.97 -16.55 -18.17
C GLU A 80 -21.92 -15.45 -18.64
N THR A 81 -22.92 -15.09 -17.84
CA THR A 81 -23.86 -13.99 -18.16
C THR A 81 -23.18 -12.63 -18.19
N LEU A 82 -22.22 -12.39 -17.30
CA LEU A 82 -21.41 -11.17 -17.35
C LEU A 82 -20.54 -11.15 -18.62
N ILE A 83 -19.86 -12.26 -18.94
CA ILE A 83 -19.06 -12.37 -20.17
C ILE A 83 -19.94 -12.12 -21.39
N ASP A 84 -21.14 -12.70 -21.48
CA ASP A 84 -22.07 -12.48 -22.59
C ASP A 84 -22.62 -11.05 -22.64
N ALA A 85 -22.96 -10.46 -21.50
CA ALA A 85 -23.42 -9.07 -21.43
C ALA A 85 -22.34 -8.09 -21.91
N TYR A 86 -21.06 -8.41 -21.68
CA TYR A 86 -19.91 -7.63 -22.14
C TYR A 86 -19.26 -8.17 -23.42
N SER A 87 -19.74 -9.28 -24.00
CA SER A 87 -19.19 -9.91 -25.21
C SER A 87 -19.66 -9.19 -26.48
N VAL A 88 -20.83 -8.56 -26.42
CA VAL A 88 -21.25 -7.55 -27.39
C VAL A 88 -20.19 -6.46 -27.34
N HIS A 89 -19.51 -6.27 -28.47
CA HIS A 89 -18.22 -5.58 -28.55
C HIS A 89 -18.25 -4.30 -27.71
N ILE A 90 -17.50 -4.30 -26.60
CA ILE A 90 -16.92 -3.07 -26.09
C ILE A 90 -16.08 -2.59 -27.26
N MET A 91 -16.65 -1.74 -28.12
CA MET A 91 -15.99 -1.25 -29.33
C MET A 91 -14.63 -0.75 -28.89
N PRO A 92 -13.54 -1.48 -29.19
CA PRO A 92 -12.25 -1.08 -28.69
C PRO A 92 -12.00 0.26 -29.36
N VAL A 93 -11.79 1.29 -28.53
CA VAL A 93 -11.47 2.61 -29.06
C VAL A 93 -10.20 2.40 -29.89
N GLY A 94 -10.29 2.63 -31.20
CA GLY A 94 -9.20 2.33 -32.13
C GLY A 94 -7.93 3.10 -31.78
N HIS A 95 -6.80 2.73 -32.39
CA HIS A 95 -5.57 3.51 -32.23
C HIS A 95 -5.82 4.98 -32.65
N PRO A 96 -5.30 6.00 -31.94
CA PRO A 96 -5.57 7.40 -32.24
C PRO A 96 -5.27 7.81 -33.69
N SER A 97 -4.39 7.08 -34.39
CA SER A 97 -4.09 7.30 -35.81
C SER A 97 -5.23 6.92 -36.76
N SER A 98 -6.19 6.09 -36.34
CA SER A 98 -7.36 5.73 -37.14
C SER A 98 -8.54 6.70 -36.93
N TRP A 99 -8.39 7.70 -36.05
CA TRP A 99 -9.46 8.62 -35.74
C TRP A 99 -9.50 9.75 -36.77
N VAL A 100 -10.64 9.93 -37.42
CA VAL A 100 -10.89 11.11 -38.25
C VAL A 100 -11.35 12.22 -37.31
N VAL A 101 -10.49 13.23 -37.10
CA VAL A 101 -10.80 14.40 -36.26
C VAL A 101 -11.27 15.55 -37.17
N PRO A 102 -12.55 15.98 -37.08
CA PRO A 102 -13.05 17.15 -37.79
C PRO A 102 -12.22 18.42 -37.53
N SER A 103 -12.09 19.28 -38.54
CA SER A 103 -11.23 20.47 -38.48
C SER A 103 -11.63 21.45 -37.37
N ASP A 104 -12.92 21.55 -37.05
CA ASP A 104 -13.45 22.39 -35.97
C ASP A 104 -13.05 21.89 -34.58
N ILE A 105 -12.90 20.57 -34.40
CA ILE A 105 -12.42 19.95 -33.15
C ILE A 105 -10.90 20.07 -33.06
N ALA A 106 -10.17 19.83 -34.15
CA ALA A 106 -8.72 19.97 -34.19
C ALA A 106 -8.26 21.41 -33.90
N ALA A 107 -9.07 22.41 -34.26
CA ALA A 107 -8.81 23.82 -33.99
C ALA A 107 -9.09 24.26 -32.54
N ARG A 108 -9.80 23.45 -31.74
CA ARG A 108 -10.08 23.79 -30.33
C ARG A 108 -8.83 23.57 -29.47
N VAL A 109 -8.22 24.66 -29.01
CA VAL A 109 -7.14 24.61 -28.02
C VAL A 109 -7.75 24.40 -26.64
N VAL A 110 -7.70 23.17 -26.12
CA VAL A 110 -8.06 22.86 -24.74
C VAL A 110 -6.91 23.27 -23.83
N LEU A 111 -7.06 24.41 -23.14
CA LEU A 111 -6.09 24.83 -22.14
C LEU A 111 -6.21 23.98 -20.88
N ASN A 112 -5.06 23.62 -20.30
CA ASN A 112 -5.05 22.99 -18.99
C ASN A 112 -5.75 23.88 -17.96
N PRO A 113 -6.53 23.30 -17.03
CA PRO A 113 -7.12 24.07 -15.95
C PRO A 113 -6.01 24.81 -15.18
N LYS A 114 -6.12 26.14 -15.11
CA LYS A 114 -5.11 27.02 -14.48
C LYS A 114 -4.91 26.72 -12.99
N THR A 115 -5.90 26.10 -12.36
CA THR A 115 -5.87 25.78 -10.93
C THR A 115 -5.74 24.28 -10.72
N LYS A 116 -4.62 23.85 -10.13
CA LYS A 116 -4.57 22.54 -9.47
C LYS A 116 -5.41 22.64 -8.20
N ARG A 117 -6.58 21.98 -8.18
CA ARG A 117 -7.31 21.75 -6.93
C ARG A 117 -6.36 21.07 -5.93
N GLN A 118 -6.40 21.47 -4.66
CA GLN A 118 -5.60 20.81 -3.64
C GLN A 118 -5.91 19.31 -3.65
N SER A 119 -4.88 18.48 -3.55
CA SER A 119 -5.03 17.04 -3.41
C SER A 119 -5.84 16.75 -2.14
N GLY A 120 -6.99 16.12 -2.30
CA GLY A 120 -7.85 15.77 -1.17
C GLY A 120 -9.33 16.07 -1.41
N ARG A 121 -10.14 15.61 -0.46
CA ARG A 121 -11.59 15.82 -0.45
C ARG A 121 -11.89 17.28 -0.09
N LEU A 122 -12.87 17.88 -0.76
CA LEU A 122 -13.41 19.19 -0.35
C LEU A 122 -13.96 19.07 1.07
N MET A 123 -13.68 20.07 1.91
CA MET A 123 -14.11 20.09 3.31
C MET A 123 -15.46 20.79 3.48
N GLU A 124 -15.78 21.73 2.59
CA GLU A 124 -17.06 22.45 2.60
C GLU A 124 -18.22 21.48 2.29
N GLY A 125 -19.18 21.39 3.22
CA GLY A 125 -20.30 20.44 3.13
C GLY A 125 -19.96 18.98 3.44
N ARG A 126 -18.76 18.69 3.97
CA ARG A 126 -18.36 17.32 4.32
C ARG A 126 -18.97 16.87 5.63
N HIS A 127 -19.69 15.74 5.60
CA HIS A 127 -19.98 14.94 6.79
C HIS A 127 -18.87 13.90 7.01
N ALA A 128 -18.17 14.00 8.15
CA ALA A 128 -17.19 13.00 8.55
C ALA A 128 -17.88 11.70 8.97
N SER A 129 -17.31 10.54 8.62
CA SER A 129 -17.77 9.27 9.17
C SER A 129 -17.30 9.09 10.62
N SER A 130 -17.98 8.24 11.39
CA SER A 130 -17.64 7.97 12.80
C SER A 130 -16.20 7.45 13.00
N SER A 131 -15.58 6.87 11.97
CA SER A 131 -14.21 6.35 11.99
C SER A 131 -13.14 7.35 11.54
N GLU A 132 -13.52 8.53 11.06
CA GLU A 132 -12.57 9.57 10.66
C GLU A 132 -11.95 10.24 11.90
N ARG A 133 -10.66 9.94 12.16
CA ARG A 133 -9.89 10.63 13.20
C ARG A 133 -9.66 12.08 12.78
N THR A 134 -10.08 13.04 13.61
CA THR A 134 -9.80 14.46 13.46
C THR A 134 -8.36 14.78 13.85
N THR A 135 -7.39 14.22 13.12
CA THR A 135 -5.99 14.59 13.35
C THR A 135 -5.76 15.98 12.76
N THR A 136 -5.65 17.00 13.62
CA THR A 136 -5.16 18.32 13.23
C THR A 136 -3.72 18.18 12.76
N GLN A 137 -3.51 18.16 11.45
CA GLN A 137 -2.17 18.16 10.87
C GLN A 137 -1.45 19.43 11.33
N SER A 138 -0.30 19.25 11.99
CA SER A 138 0.60 20.35 12.33
C SER A 138 1.43 20.75 11.13
N CYS A 139 1.73 22.03 11.03
CA CYS A 139 2.61 22.56 10.02
C CYS A 139 4.03 22.02 10.24
N ARG A 140 4.63 21.37 9.23
CA ARG A 140 6.00 20.85 9.32
C ARG A 140 7.06 21.94 9.54
N SER A 141 6.78 23.17 9.11
CA SER A 141 7.71 24.30 9.28
C SER A 141 7.69 24.83 10.70
N CYS A 142 6.52 25.17 11.24
CA CYS A 142 6.42 25.87 12.54
C CYS A 142 5.79 25.03 13.68
N GLY A 143 5.40 23.79 13.41
CA GLY A 143 4.76 22.88 14.36
C GLY A 143 3.32 23.21 14.73
N GLN A 144 2.78 24.37 14.30
CA GLN A 144 1.44 24.81 14.69
C GLN A 144 0.34 24.18 13.81
N PRO A 145 -0.80 23.78 14.39
CA PRO A 145 -1.93 23.25 13.64
C PRO A 145 -2.63 24.34 12.80
N GLY A 146 -3.51 23.91 11.89
CA GLY A 146 -4.43 24.80 11.18
C GLY A 146 -3.91 25.36 9.85
N HIS A 147 -2.65 25.11 9.48
CA HIS A 147 -2.13 25.48 8.17
C HIS A 147 -1.06 24.50 7.66
N ASN A 148 -0.82 24.55 6.35
CA ASN A 148 0.21 23.74 5.70
C ASN A 148 1.52 24.55 5.58
N SER A 149 2.67 23.87 5.62
CA SER A 149 4.01 24.43 5.42
C SER A 149 4.13 25.32 4.17
N ARG A 150 3.41 24.98 3.08
CA ARG A 150 3.37 25.80 1.85
C ARG A 150 2.76 27.20 2.01
N ARG A 151 1.92 27.42 3.03
CA ARG A 151 1.28 28.71 3.33
C ARG A 151 1.66 29.20 4.73
N CYS A 152 2.75 28.69 5.29
CA CYS A 152 3.23 29.07 6.60
C CYS A 152 3.95 30.41 6.51
N SER A 153 3.44 31.42 7.24
CA SER A 153 4.14 32.70 7.46
C SER A 153 4.94 32.72 8.76
N ASN A 154 4.80 31.69 9.59
CA ASN A 154 5.54 31.56 10.85
C ASN A 154 6.99 31.12 10.58
N PRO A 155 7.94 31.54 11.43
CA PRO A 155 9.33 31.09 11.33
C PRO A 155 9.44 29.57 11.48
N PRO A 156 10.43 28.94 10.82
CA PRO A 156 10.67 27.51 10.97
C PRO A 156 11.07 27.18 12.41
N MET A 157 10.68 26.00 12.89
CA MET A 157 11.13 25.47 14.17
C MET A 157 12.65 25.41 14.15
N VAL A 158 13.29 26.03 15.15
CA VAL A 158 14.71 25.82 15.42
C VAL A 158 14.82 24.37 15.88
N ASN A 159 15.34 23.50 15.02
CA ASN A 159 15.54 22.10 15.39
C ASN A 159 16.73 22.02 16.36
N GLU A 160 16.49 22.21 17.66
CA GLU A 160 17.39 21.72 18.73
C GLU A 160 17.20 20.20 18.94
N GLY A 161 16.95 19.47 17.86
CA GLY A 161 16.89 18.02 17.92
C GLY A 161 18.30 17.47 18.11
N PRO A 162 18.48 16.38 18.87
CA PRO A 162 19.78 15.71 18.93
C PRO A 162 20.16 15.31 17.50
N SER A 163 21.37 15.70 17.09
CA SER A 163 21.94 15.28 15.82
C SER A 163 21.88 13.76 15.78
N ILE A 164 21.04 13.20 14.91
CA ILE A 164 21.02 11.76 14.65
C ILE A 164 22.40 11.46 14.08
N ILE A 165 23.28 10.87 14.90
CA ILE A 165 24.55 10.34 14.44
C ILE A 165 24.19 9.14 13.59
N VAL A 166 24.01 9.38 12.29
CA VAL A 166 23.86 8.32 11.30
C VAL A 166 25.21 7.61 11.23
N PRO A 167 25.28 6.27 11.45
CA PRO A 167 26.55 5.56 11.35
C PRO A 167 27.18 5.79 9.98
N GLU A 168 28.50 5.92 9.95
CA GLU A 168 29.24 6.39 8.77
C GLU A 168 28.95 5.56 7.50
N GLU A 169 28.68 4.27 7.69
CA GLU A 169 28.29 3.32 6.65
C GLU A 169 27.03 3.72 5.86
N TYR A 170 26.11 4.48 6.46
CA TYR A 170 24.84 4.88 5.85
C TYR A 170 24.87 6.28 5.23
N HIS A 171 25.99 6.99 5.30
CA HIS A 171 26.11 8.27 4.60
C HIS A 171 26.14 8.03 3.09
N ARG A 172 25.25 8.70 2.37
CA ARG A 172 25.24 8.65 0.91
C ARG A 172 26.57 9.21 0.41
N LYS A 173 27.27 8.38 -0.37
CA LYS A 173 28.51 8.75 -1.07
C LYS A 173 28.18 9.39 -2.40
N CYS A 174 28.96 10.39 -2.79
CA CYS A 174 28.87 11.03 -4.09
C CYS A 174 29.13 10.00 -5.19
N SER A 175 28.38 10.06 -6.29
CA SER A 175 28.57 9.13 -7.42
C SER A 175 29.78 9.46 -8.30
N ILE A 176 30.45 10.60 -8.05
CA ILE A 176 31.61 11.07 -8.81
C ILE A 176 32.88 10.75 -8.03
N CYS A 177 33.04 11.33 -6.82
CA CYS A 177 34.25 11.18 -6.01
C CYS A 177 34.12 10.16 -4.86
N HIS A 178 32.95 9.54 -4.66
CA HIS A 178 32.68 8.57 -3.58
C HIS A 178 32.84 9.07 -2.14
N GLU A 179 33.03 10.37 -1.93
CA GLU A 179 33.05 10.99 -0.60
C GLU A 179 31.64 11.34 -0.11
N THR A 180 31.48 11.46 1.21
CA THR A 180 30.22 11.81 1.88
C THR A 180 30.12 13.33 2.09
N GLY A 181 28.95 13.83 2.49
CA GLY A 181 28.75 15.25 2.82
C GLY A 181 28.34 16.15 1.65
N HIS A 182 28.35 15.66 0.41
CA HIS A 182 27.89 16.40 -0.76
C HIS A 182 27.21 15.49 -1.80
N ASN A 183 26.61 16.07 -2.85
CA ASN A 183 25.98 15.32 -3.93
C ASN A 183 26.69 15.56 -5.27
N LYS A 184 26.32 14.81 -6.31
CA LYS A 184 26.94 14.94 -7.65
C LYS A 184 26.88 16.35 -8.27
N GLN A 185 25.88 17.16 -7.90
CA GLN A 185 25.70 18.51 -8.44
C GLN A 185 26.64 19.52 -7.77
N THR A 186 26.99 19.28 -6.51
CA THR A 186 27.89 20.10 -5.69
C THR A 186 29.30 19.53 -5.59
N CYS A 187 29.61 18.44 -6.31
CA CYS A 187 30.93 17.83 -6.34
C CYS A 187 31.91 18.74 -7.09
N LEU A 188 33.08 19.00 -6.50
CA LEU A 188 34.11 19.84 -7.12
C LEU A 188 34.86 19.11 -8.24
N GLU A 189 34.87 17.77 -8.21
CA GLU A 189 35.50 16.93 -9.23
C GLU A 189 34.63 16.75 -10.49
N LYS A 190 33.43 17.35 -10.52
CA LYS A 190 32.52 17.23 -11.67
C LYS A 190 33.05 17.84 -12.97
N GLU A 191 34.10 18.67 -12.91
CA GLU A 191 34.61 19.41 -14.07
C GLU A 191 35.94 18.89 -14.66
N CYS A 192 36.36 17.66 -14.34
CA CYS A 192 37.52 17.05 -14.99
C CYS A 192 37.12 15.93 -15.96
N THR A 193 36.53 16.31 -17.09
CA THR A 193 36.64 15.52 -18.34
C THR A 193 37.01 16.48 -19.46
N VAL A 194 38.28 16.84 -19.53
CA VAL A 194 38.91 17.32 -20.76
C VAL A 194 40.01 16.33 -21.08
N GLU A 195 39.69 15.38 -21.95
CA GLU A 195 40.50 14.87 -23.08
C GLU A 195 39.68 13.85 -23.87
#